data_AF-X0WVU9-F1
#
_entry.id   AF-X0WVU9-F1
#
_cell.length_a   1.000
_cell.length_b   1.000
_cell.length_c   1.000
_cell.angle_alpha   90.00
_cell.angle_beta   90.00
_cell.angle_gamma   90.00
#
_symmetry.space_group_name_H-M   'P 1'
#
loop_
_entity.id
_entity.type
_entity.pdbx_description
1 polymer ?
#
loop_
_entity_poly.entity_id
_entity_poly.type
_entity_poly.pdbx_seq_one_letter_code
_entity_poly.pdbx_strand_id
1 'polypeptide(L)'
;MRETLLTSADLIYPLFVVHGENIRQEISSMPGNHHWSVDRLPAEVEGIARLGIPAIILFGLPAEKDPVGVENFHHEGIVQQAIRAIKDTVPELFVITDVCMCEYTSHGHCG
;
A
#
# COMPACT_ATOMS: atom_id res chain seq x y z
N MET A 1 4.20 9.32 -37.57
CA MET A 1 3.16 9.51 -36.54
C MET A 1 3.59 8.78 -35.28
N ARG A 2 3.08 9.13 -34.08
CA ARG A 2 3.39 8.41 -32.83
C ARG A 2 2.27 7.43 -32.52
N GLU A 3 2.59 6.15 -32.36
CA GLU A 3 1.60 5.06 -32.17
C GLU A 3 1.25 4.82 -30.69
N THR A 4 2.21 5.03 -29.79
CA THR A 4 2.02 4.83 -28.35
C THR A 4 1.94 6.18 -27.61
N LEU A 5 1.00 6.27 -26.67
CA LEU A 5 0.86 7.38 -25.73
C LEU A 5 0.88 6.78 -24.33
N LEU A 6 1.65 7.41 -23.43
CA LEU A 6 1.65 7.11 -22.01
C LEU A 6 1.12 8.34 -21.26
N THR A 7 0.22 8.11 -20.31
CA THR A 7 -0.46 9.09 -19.49
C THR A 7 -0.51 8.63 -18.04
N SER A 8 -0.93 9.50 -17.12
CA SER A 8 -1.12 9.12 -15.71
C SER A 8 -2.21 8.05 -15.53
N ALA A 9 -3.18 7.98 -16.44
CA ALA A 9 -4.25 6.99 -16.44
C ALA A 9 -3.74 5.55 -16.67
N ASP A 10 -2.53 5.40 -17.19
CA ASP A 10 -1.89 4.11 -17.43
C ASP A 10 -1.11 3.59 -16.20
N LEU A 11 -1.08 4.36 -15.10
CA LEU A 11 -0.22 4.10 -13.95
C LEU A 11 -1.01 3.55 -12.74
N ILE A 12 -0.35 2.65 -12.01
CA ILE A 12 -0.76 2.20 -10.68
C ILE A 12 0.41 2.49 -9.73
N TYR A 13 0.14 3.15 -8.60
CA TYR A 13 1.20 3.53 -7.65
C TYR A 13 1.29 2.55 -6.46
N PRO A 14 2.42 1.86 -6.24
CA PRO A 14 2.61 0.99 -5.09
C PRO A 14 2.78 1.75 -3.77
N LEU A 15 2.15 1.29 -2.69
CA LEU A 15 2.33 1.82 -1.33
C LEU A 15 2.67 0.68 -0.35
N PHE A 16 3.67 0.94 0.49
CA PHE A 16 4.10 0.03 1.55
C PHE A 16 3.62 0.56 2.90
N VAL A 17 2.72 -0.18 3.55
CA VAL A 17 2.05 0.26 4.77
C VAL A 17 2.52 -0.54 5.98
N VAL A 18 2.78 0.17 7.08
CA VAL A 18 3.32 -0.39 8.32
C VAL A 18 2.51 0.08 9.52
N HIS A 19 2.50 -0.70 10.60
CA HIS A 19 1.94 -0.26 11.88
C HIS A 19 2.78 0.86 12.50
N GLY A 20 2.14 1.62 13.39
CA GLY A 20 2.75 2.72 14.13
C GLY A 20 2.10 4.06 13.80
N GLU A 21 2.75 5.14 14.23
CA GLU A 21 2.25 6.50 14.06
C GLU A 21 3.36 7.40 13.54
N ASN A 22 3.00 8.34 12.66
CA ASN A 22 3.88 9.38 12.16
C ASN A 22 5.11 8.86 11.36
N ILE A 23 5.04 7.64 10.83
CA ILE A 23 6.12 6.95 10.10
C ILE A 23 6.09 7.34 8.62
N ARG A 24 7.22 7.85 8.16
CA ARG A 24 7.62 7.93 6.75
C ARG A 24 9.09 7.58 6.68
N GLN A 25 9.39 6.31 6.41
CA GLN A 25 10.76 5.80 6.45
C GLN A 25 11.18 5.33 5.06
N GLU A 26 12.27 5.89 4.53
CA GLU A 26 12.79 5.50 3.22
C GLU A 26 13.29 4.05 3.21
N ILE A 27 12.96 3.33 2.13
CA ILE A 27 13.42 1.97 1.87
C ILE A 27 14.81 2.08 1.24
N SER A 28 15.85 1.64 1.96
CA SER A 28 17.24 1.85 1.56
C SER A 28 17.61 1.27 0.19
N SER A 29 17.00 0.16 -0.20
CA SER A 29 17.19 -0.48 -1.51
C SER A 29 16.35 0.14 -2.63
N MET A 30 15.42 1.03 -2.31
CA MET A 30 14.48 1.66 -3.24
C MET A 30 14.37 3.17 -2.97
N PRO A 31 15.41 3.97 -3.30
CA PRO A 31 15.41 5.42 -3.04
C PRO A 31 14.14 6.11 -3.53
N GLY A 32 13.58 6.99 -2.71
CA GLY A 32 12.30 7.67 -2.95
C GLY A 32 11.05 6.87 -2.58
N ASN A 33 11.15 5.58 -2.28
CA ASN A 33 10.05 4.75 -1.78
C ASN A 33 10.11 4.67 -0.25
N HIS A 34 8.95 4.62 0.38
CA HIS A 34 8.86 4.72 1.83
C HIS A 34 7.88 3.70 2.40
N HIS A 35 8.15 3.28 3.63
CA HIS A 35 7.16 2.73 4.53
C HIS A 35 6.33 3.86 5.14
N TRP A 36 5.01 3.67 5.17
CA TRP A 36 4.04 4.65 5.63
C TRP A 36 3.19 4.08 6.76
N SER A 37 3.08 4.80 7.87
CA SER A 37 2.02 4.53 8.83
C SER A 37 0.67 5.01 8.31
N VAL A 38 -0.41 4.39 8.79
CA VAL A 38 -1.78 4.65 8.31
C VAL A 38 -2.17 6.14 8.48
N ASP A 39 -1.76 6.79 9.56
CA ASP A 39 -2.03 8.20 9.84
C ASP A 39 -1.39 9.17 8.83
N ARG A 40 -0.33 8.74 8.13
CA ARG A 40 0.35 9.54 7.10
C ARG A 40 -0.24 9.35 5.70
N LEU A 41 -1.00 8.28 5.48
CA LEU A 41 -1.57 7.95 4.17
C LEU A 41 -2.46 9.05 3.57
N PRO A 42 -3.33 9.75 4.33
CA PRO A 42 -4.24 10.74 3.74
C PRO A 42 -3.53 11.78 2.85
N ALA A 43 -2.47 12.39 3.36
CA ALA A 43 -1.71 13.40 2.62
C ALA A 43 -1.05 12.84 1.34
N GLU A 44 -0.56 11.60 1.40
CA GLU A 44 0.08 10.92 0.27
C GLU A 44 -0.94 10.56 -0.81
N VAL A 45 -2.07 9.95 -0.44
CA VAL A 45 -3.09 9.54 -1.42
C VAL A 45 -3.83 10.72 -2.05
N GLU A 46 -4.01 11.82 -1.32
CA GLU A 46 -4.46 13.07 -1.93
C GLU A 46 -3.46 13.61 -2.96
N GLY A 47 -2.15 13.50 -2.68
CA GLY A 47 -1.08 13.83 -3.62
C GLY A 47 -1.16 13.00 -4.89
N ILE A 48 -1.27 11.69 -4.74
CA ILE A 48 -1.43 10.72 -5.84
C ILE A 48 -2.67 11.07 -6.68
N ALA A 49 -3.81 11.33 -6.04
CA ALA A 49 -5.05 11.68 -6.72
C ALA A 49 -4.93 13.01 -7.48
N ARG A 50 -4.29 14.05 -6.89
CA ARG A 50 -4.04 15.33 -7.57
C ARG A 50 -3.15 15.19 -8.82
N LEU A 51 -2.28 14.19 -8.86
CA LEU A 51 -1.46 13.87 -10.04
C LEU A 51 -2.24 13.13 -11.14
N GLY A 52 -3.51 12.79 -10.91
CA GLY A 52 -4.35 12.09 -11.88
C GLY A 52 -4.01 10.61 -12.03
N ILE A 53 -3.37 10.00 -11.03
CA ILE A 53 -3.13 8.56 -10.97
C ILE A 53 -4.42 7.87 -10.49
N PRO A 54 -4.99 6.92 -11.25
CA PRO A 54 -6.32 6.38 -10.95
C PRO A 54 -6.33 5.32 -9.85
N ALA A 55 -5.19 4.68 -9.59
CA ALA A 55 -5.12 3.49 -8.76
C ALA A 55 -3.83 3.36 -7.95
N ILE A 56 -3.95 2.69 -6.81
CA ILE A 56 -2.83 2.26 -5.98
C ILE A 56 -2.86 0.73 -5.80
N ILE A 57 -1.70 0.15 -5.47
CA ILE A 57 -1.60 -1.21 -4.95
C ILE A 57 -0.95 -1.20 -3.57
N LEU A 58 -1.59 -1.88 -2.61
CA LEU A 58 -1.15 -1.94 -1.22
C LEU A 58 -0.31 -3.19 -0.94
N PHE A 59 0.85 -2.97 -0.32
CA PHE A 59 1.68 -4.00 0.30
C PHE A 59 1.76 -3.73 1.80
N GLY A 60 1.21 -4.62 2.61
CA GLY A 60 1.22 -4.50 4.07
C GLY A 60 2.36 -5.25 4.71
N LEU A 61 3.04 -4.61 5.66
CA LEU A 61 4.04 -5.25 6.51
C LEU A 61 3.43 -5.40 7.92
N PRO A 62 3.17 -6.64 8.37
CA PRO A 62 2.56 -6.89 9.67
C PRO A 62 3.53 -6.58 10.80
N ALA A 63 3.00 -6.41 12.01
CA ALA A 63 3.85 -6.19 13.19
C ALA A 63 4.60 -7.48 13.57
N GLU A 64 3.96 -8.62 13.37
CA GLU A 64 4.49 -9.95 13.67
C GLU A 64 4.18 -10.91 12.52
N LYS A 65 5.10 -11.85 12.27
CA LYS A 65 4.90 -12.95 11.31
C LYS A 65 4.72 -14.26 12.07
N ASP A 66 3.82 -15.09 11.60
CA ASP A 66 3.53 -16.41 12.19
C ASP A 66 3.46 -17.49 11.09
N PRO A 67 3.50 -18.79 11.41
CA PRO A 67 3.54 -19.83 10.39
C PRO A 67 2.31 -19.90 9.45
N VAL A 68 1.18 -19.27 9.80
CA VAL A 68 -0.06 -19.30 9.01
C VAL A 68 -0.50 -17.92 8.51
N GLY A 69 0.16 -16.85 8.93
CA GLY A 69 -0.07 -15.48 8.48
C GLY A 69 -1.41 -14.90 8.95
N VAL A 70 -1.71 -15.01 10.25
CA VAL A 70 -3.01 -14.63 10.84
C VAL A 70 -3.38 -13.18 10.55
N GLU A 71 -2.42 -12.26 10.58
CA GLU A 71 -2.72 -10.83 10.37
C GLU A 71 -3.28 -10.55 8.97
N ASN A 72 -2.92 -11.35 7.96
CA ASN A 72 -3.34 -11.15 6.57
C ASN A 72 -4.86 -11.06 6.41
N PHE A 73 -5.60 -11.88 7.14
CA PHE A 73 -7.07 -11.93 7.11
C PHE A 73 -7.71 -11.36 8.38
N HIS A 74 -6.94 -10.67 9.23
CA HIS A 74 -7.48 -10.02 10.41
C HIS A 74 -8.26 -8.76 10.03
N HIS A 75 -9.42 -8.52 10.67
CA HIS A 75 -10.28 -7.36 10.35
C HIS A 75 -9.55 -6.02 10.59
N GLU A 76 -8.66 -6.01 11.59
CA GLU A 76 -7.76 -4.89 11.90
C GLU A 76 -6.32 -5.15 11.44
N GLY A 77 -6.10 -5.97 10.42
CA GLY A 77 -4.79 -6.10 9.78
C GLY A 77 -4.34 -4.80 9.11
N ILE A 78 -3.04 -4.64 8.90
CA ILE A 78 -2.48 -3.38 8.39
C ILE A 78 -3.08 -2.94 7.05
N VAL A 79 -3.30 -3.87 6.12
CA VAL A 79 -3.90 -3.60 4.81
C VAL A 79 -5.35 -3.15 4.97
N GLN A 80 -6.12 -3.79 5.84
CA GLN A 80 -7.52 -3.47 6.10
C GLN A 80 -7.68 -2.07 6.70
N GLN A 81 -6.81 -1.71 7.65
CA GLN A 81 -6.76 -0.35 8.20
C GLN A 81 -6.40 0.69 7.14
N ALA A 82 -5.38 0.42 6.32
CA ALA A 82 -4.97 1.30 5.23
C ALA A 82 -6.10 1.51 4.21
N ILE A 83 -6.81 0.46 3.80
CA ILE A 83 -7.96 0.58 2.88
C ILE A 83 -8.98 1.56 3.45
N ARG A 84 -9.39 1.39 4.71
CA ARG A 84 -10.38 2.27 5.36
C ARG A 84 -9.92 3.73 5.32
N ALA A 85 -8.71 4.02 5.80
CA ALA A 85 -8.17 5.38 5.82
C ALA A 85 -8.10 6.01 4.41
N ILE A 86 -7.71 5.23 3.41
CA ILE A 86 -7.60 5.71 2.02
C ILE A 86 -8.98 5.97 1.43
N LYS A 87 -9.94 5.07 1.62
CA LYS A 87 -11.32 5.26 1.10
C LYS A 87 -12.06 6.39 1.81
N ASP A 88 -11.76 6.65 3.09
CA ASP A 88 -12.29 7.81 3.81
C ASP A 88 -11.71 9.13 3.29
N THR A 89 -10.45 9.13 2.84
CA THR A 89 -9.76 10.33 2.33
C THR A 89 -10.06 10.60 0.86
N VAL A 90 -9.91 9.60 -0.01
CA VAL A 90 -10.14 9.69 -1.46
C VAL A 90 -11.03 8.52 -1.91
N PRO A 91 -12.36 8.63 -1.76
CA PRO A 91 -13.30 7.55 -2.07
C PRO A 91 -13.23 7.05 -3.52
N GLU A 92 -12.84 7.92 -4.46
CA GLU A 92 -12.75 7.60 -5.90
C GLU A 92 -11.44 6.90 -6.28
N LEU A 93 -10.41 6.92 -5.44
CA LEU A 93 -9.14 6.24 -5.74
C LEU A 93 -9.36 4.73 -5.74
N PHE A 94 -8.95 4.07 -6.82
CA PHE A 94 -9.05 2.62 -6.93
C PHE A 94 -7.97 1.95 -6.08
N VAL A 95 -8.38 1.05 -5.19
CA VAL A 95 -7.46 0.37 -4.26
C VAL A 95 -7.34 -1.09 -4.66
N ILE A 96 -6.14 -1.48 -5.07
CA ILE A 96 -5.76 -2.87 -5.33
C ILE A 96 -5.04 -3.38 -4.09
N THR A 97 -5.33 -4.62 -3.70
CA THR A 97 -4.67 -5.27 -2.56
C THR A 97 -3.82 -6.42 -3.08
N ASP A 98 -2.60 -6.55 -2.54
CA ASP A 98 -1.83 -7.78 -2.71
C ASP A 98 -2.44 -8.90 -1.86
N VAL A 99 -2.83 -10.00 -2.50
CA VAL A 99 -3.42 -11.18 -1.85
C VAL A 99 -2.37 -12.29 -1.87
N CYS A 100 -1.52 -12.30 -0.85
CA CYS A 100 -0.38 -13.19 -0.75
C CYS A 100 0.01 -13.43 0.73
N MET A 101 0.72 -14.52 1.03
CA MET A 101 1.16 -14.85 2.40
C MET A 101 2.64 -14.55 2.68
N CYS A 102 3.41 -14.12 1.67
CA CYS A 102 4.88 -13.97 1.80
C CYS A 102 5.28 -12.98 2.90
N GLU A 103 4.52 -11.89 3.06
CA GLU A 103 4.84 -10.89 4.07
C GLU A 103 4.29 -11.25 5.47
N TYR A 104 3.39 -12.22 5.56
CA TYR A 104 2.71 -12.59 6.79
C TYR A 104 3.24 -13.89 7.41
N THR A 105 3.82 -14.77 6.60
CA THR A 105 4.33 -16.04 7.08
C THR A 105 5.75 -15.93 7.62
N SER A 106 6.06 -16.62 8.72
CA SER A 106 7.41 -16.63 9.31
C SER A 106 8.47 -17.26 8.41
N HIS A 107 8.06 -18.12 7.48
CA HIS A 107 8.94 -18.72 6.46
C HIS A 107 9.03 -17.90 5.16
N GLY A 108 8.22 -16.86 4.98
CA GLY A 108 8.32 -15.93 3.85
C GLY A 108 7.86 -16.48 2.49
N HIS A 109 7.09 -17.58 2.47
CA HIS A 109 6.55 -18.15 1.23
C HIS A 109 5.11 -17.68 0.99
N CYS A 110 4.66 -17.75 -0.26
CA CYS A 110 3.34 -17.26 -0.65
C CYS A 110 2.16 -18.13 -0.18
N GLY A 111 2.42 -19.22 0.54
CA GLY A 111 1.45 -20.17 1.10
C GLY A 111 2.05 -21.56 1.29
#